data_AF-A0A938B7D0-F1
#
_entry.id   AF-A0A938B7D0-F1
#
_cell.length_a   1.000
_cell.length_b   1.000
_cell.length_c   1.000
_cell.angle_alpha   90.00
_cell.angle_beta   90.00
_cell.angle_gamma   90.00
#
_symmetry.space_group_name_H-M   'P 1'
#
loop_
_entity.id
_entity.type
_entity.pdbx_description
1 polymer ?
#
loop_
_entity_poly.entity_id
_entity_poly.type
_entity_poly.pdbx_seq_one_letter_code
_entity_poly.pdbx_strand_id
1 'polypeptide(L)'
;MDELNKLITKIDKKSPGFKEKVRKRSHEIQIAHQLRLARESLNLTQKDVAERWNITQQAISKIENAKGYNISLHTLDEYAKILGYSLKIELVVSE
;
A
#
# COMPACT_ATOMS: atom_id res chain seq x y z
N MET A 1 -19.71 0.78 6.41
CA MET A 1 -19.14 -0.50 5.95
C MET A 1 -20.18 -1.40 5.30
N ASP A 2 -21.39 -1.51 5.85
CA ASP A 2 -22.43 -2.43 5.36
C ASP A 2 -23.01 -2.09 3.96
N GLU A 3 -23.22 -0.79 3.66
CA GLU A 3 -23.66 -0.35 2.31
C GLU A 3 -22.62 -0.56 1.22
N LEU A 4 -21.33 -0.37 1.55
CA LEU A 4 -20.22 -0.57 0.61
C LEU A 4 -20.12 -2.05 0.20
N ASN A 5 -20.25 -2.96 1.15
CA ASN A 5 -20.27 -4.41 0.89
C ASN A 5 -21.46 -4.83 0.02
N LYS A 6 -22.64 -4.25 0.25
CA LYS A 6 -23.83 -4.46 -0.58
C LYS A 6 -23.60 -4.01 -2.02
N LEU A 7 -22.96 -2.86 -2.23
CA LEU A 7 -22.64 -2.33 -3.55
C LEU A 7 -21.61 -3.20 -4.29
N ILE A 8 -20.52 -3.59 -3.62
CA ILE A 8 -19.48 -4.46 -4.19
C ILE A 8 -20.08 -5.79 -4.67
N THR A 9 -20.93 -6.41 -3.84
CA THR A 9 -21.61 -7.67 -4.17
C THR A 9 -22.54 -7.53 -5.38
N LYS A 10 -23.26 -6.40 -5.49
CA LYS A 10 -24.15 -6.11 -6.63
C LYS A 10 -23.37 -5.96 -7.94
N ILE A 11 -22.18 -5.37 -7.90
CA ILE A 11 -21.33 -5.19 -9.08
C ILE A 11 -20.67 -6.51 -9.49
N ASP A 12 -20.19 -7.30 -8.52
CA ASP A 12 -19.57 -8.60 -8.79
C ASP A 12 -20.50 -9.60 -9.49
N LYS A 13 -21.80 -9.58 -9.13
CA LYS A 13 -22.83 -10.35 -9.86
C LYS A 13 -22.91 -9.99 -11.36
N LYS A 14 -22.56 -8.76 -11.74
CA LYS A 14 -22.56 -8.28 -13.13
C LYS A 14 -21.20 -8.42 -13.82
N SER A 15 -20.13 -8.48 -13.04
CA SER A 15 -18.75 -8.60 -13.51
C SER A 15 -17.99 -9.55 -12.57
N PRO A 16 -18.02 -10.87 -12.85
CA PRO A 16 -17.40 -11.86 -11.98
C PRO A 16 -15.91 -11.56 -11.74
N GLY A 17 -15.50 -11.56 -10.46
CA GLY A 17 -14.12 -11.25 -10.05
C GLY A 17 -13.90 -9.78 -9.70
N PHE A 18 -14.93 -8.93 -9.77
CA PHE A 18 -14.88 -7.56 -9.28
C PHE A 18 -14.62 -7.52 -7.77
N LYS A 19 -15.28 -8.39 -6.98
CA LYS A 19 -15.08 -8.46 -5.52
C LYS A 19 -13.63 -8.79 -5.17
N GLU A 20 -13.02 -9.74 -5.88
CA GLU A 20 -11.62 -10.12 -5.69
C GLU A 20 -10.66 -8.99 -6.07
N LYS A 21 -10.91 -8.32 -7.20
CA LYS A 21 -10.13 -7.14 -7.60
C LYS A 21 -10.22 -6.02 -6.57
N VAL A 22 -11.40 -5.78 -6.01
CA VAL A 22 -11.61 -4.81 -4.93
C VAL A 22 -10.87 -5.24 -3.67
N ARG A 23 -10.94 -6.51 -3.26
CA ARG A 23 -10.25 -7.04 -2.08
C ARG A 23 -8.73 -6.95 -2.22
N LYS A 24 -8.17 -7.40 -3.35
CA LYS A 24 -6.74 -7.29 -3.64
C LYS A 24 -6.28 -5.84 -3.59
N ARG A 25 -7.02 -4.94 -4.23
CA ARG A 25 -6.70 -3.51 -4.21
C ARG A 25 -6.83 -2.91 -2.80
N SER A 26 -7.74 -3.43 -1.98
CA SER A 26 -7.85 -3.07 -0.56
C SER A 26 -6.57 -3.43 0.21
N HIS A 27 -6.01 -4.63 0.01
CA HIS A 27 -4.74 -5.01 0.65
C HIS A 27 -3.56 -4.15 0.19
N GLU A 28 -3.45 -3.85 -1.10
CA GLU A 28 -2.39 -2.96 -1.62
C GLU A 28 -2.48 -1.56 -1.00
N ILE A 29 -3.69 -1.02 -0.86
CA ILE A 29 -3.93 0.27 -0.18
C ILE A 29 -3.56 0.19 1.30
N GLN A 30 -3.88 -0.90 1.99
CA GLN A 30 -3.51 -1.09 3.39
C GLN A 30 -1.99 -1.10 3.58
N ILE A 31 -1.25 -1.83 2.76
CA ILE A 31 0.22 -1.85 2.81
C ILE A 31 0.77 -0.45 2.56
N ALA A 32 0.31 0.23 1.51
CA ALA A 32 0.73 1.60 1.18
C ALA A 32 0.47 2.59 2.33
N HIS A 33 -0.67 2.45 3.01
CA HIS A 33 -1.02 3.24 4.19
C HIS A 33 -0.07 2.95 5.38
N GLN A 34 0.31 1.69 5.63
CA GLN A 34 1.27 1.36 6.69
C GLN A 34 2.64 1.98 6.43
N LEU A 35 3.13 1.97 5.19
CA LEU A 35 4.39 2.64 4.82
C LEU A 35 4.33 4.14 5.12
N ARG A 36 3.22 4.78 4.75
CA ARG A 36 2.97 6.20 5.03
C ARG A 36 3.01 6.49 6.53
N LEU A 37 2.33 5.69 7.35
CA LEU A 37 2.33 5.86 8.80
C LEU A 37 3.73 5.72 9.40
N ALA A 38 4.51 4.73 8.93
CA ALA A 38 5.89 4.53 9.39
C ALA A 38 6.81 5.72 9.05
N ARG A 39 6.58 6.39 7.92
CA ARG A 39 7.28 7.65 7.58
C ARG A 39 6.82 8.80 8.48
N GLU A 40 5.51 8.96 8.65
CA GLU A 40 4.92 10.05 9.43
C GLU A 40 5.30 9.96 10.91
N SER A 41 5.47 8.75 11.47
CA SER A 41 5.94 8.55 12.85
C SER A 41 7.38 9.05 13.08
N LEU A 42 8.15 9.23 12.01
CA LEU A 42 9.51 9.80 12.04
C LEU A 42 9.51 11.30 11.72
N ASN A 43 8.34 11.93 11.58
CA ASN A 43 8.17 13.33 11.15
C ASN A 43 8.84 13.65 9.81
N LEU A 44 8.98 12.65 8.92
CA LEU A 44 9.58 12.84 7.60
C LEU A 44 8.52 13.17 6.56
N THR A 45 8.82 14.07 5.63
CA THR A 45 8.01 14.30 4.44
C THR A 45 8.35 13.28 3.35
N GLN A 46 7.48 13.17 2.33
CA GLN A 46 7.79 12.35 1.15
C GLN A 46 9.06 12.83 0.42
N LYS A 47 9.36 14.13 0.49
CA LYS A 47 10.56 14.73 -0.10
C LYS A 47 11.81 14.26 0.64
N ASP A 48 11.77 14.22 1.97
CA ASP A 48 12.92 13.78 2.78
C ASP A 48 13.28 12.32 2.50
N VAL A 49 12.27 11.44 2.39
CA VAL A 49 12.50 10.02 2.04
C VAL A 49 13.02 9.88 0.61
N ALA A 50 12.46 10.65 -0.33
CA ALA A 50 12.91 10.65 -1.72
C ALA A 50 14.38 11.09 -1.84
N GLU A 51 14.79 12.12 -1.10
CA GLU A 51 16.18 12.60 -1.06
C GLU A 51 17.12 11.56 -0.45
N ARG A 52 16.75 10.94 0.68
CA ARG A 52 17.54 9.85 1.30
C ARG A 52 17.71 8.64 0.40
N TRP A 53 16.67 8.31 -0.39
CA TRP A 53 16.68 7.16 -1.29
C TRP A 53 17.18 7.50 -2.71
N ASN A 54 17.48 8.77 -2.99
CA ASN A 54 17.86 9.24 -4.33
C ASN A 54 16.84 8.85 -5.42
N ILE A 55 15.55 9.05 -5.14
CA ILE A 55 14.45 8.89 -6.11
C ILE A 55 13.55 10.13 -6.11
N THR A 56 12.52 10.14 -6.96
CA THR A 56 11.60 11.28 -7.03
C THR A 56 10.54 11.24 -5.93
N GLN A 57 10.09 12.41 -5.47
CA GLN A 57 8.95 12.51 -4.53
C GLN A 57 7.67 11.90 -5.14
N GLN A 58 7.52 11.93 -6.47
CA GLN A 58 6.41 11.24 -7.14
C GLN A 58 6.51 9.71 -7.03
N ALA A 59 7.72 9.13 -6.99
CA ALA A 59 7.89 7.70 -6.75
C ALA A 59 7.44 7.31 -5.33
N ILE A 60 7.84 8.08 -4.32
CA ILE A 60 7.36 7.90 -2.94
C ILE A 60 5.83 8.03 -2.87
N SER A 61 5.27 9.05 -3.52
CA SER A 61 3.82 9.24 -3.60
C SER A 61 3.11 8.04 -4.25
N LYS A 62 3.70 7.43 -5.28
CA LYS A 62 3.13 6.23 -5.91
C LYS A 62 3.13 5.03 -4.96
N ILE A 63 4.22 4.82 -4.23
CA ILE A 63 4.36 3.77 -3.23
C ILE A 63 3.29 3.93 -2.13
N GLU A 64 3.19 5.12 -1.53
CA GLU A 64 2.30 5.39 -0.39
C GLU A 64 0.82 5.52 -0.74
N ASN A 65 0.47 5.60 -2.02
CA ASN A 65 -0.92 5.66 -2.48
C ASN A 65 -1.34 4.44 -3.30
N ALA A 66 -0.49 3.39 -3.37
CA ALA A 66 -0.70 2.23 -4.24
C ALA A 66 -1.07 2.65 -5.69
N LYS A 67 -0.40 3.68 -6.21
CA LYS A 67 -0.65 4.21 -7.56
C LYS A 67 0.35 3.61 -8.55
N GLY A 68 -0.16 2.76 -9.44
CA GLY A 68 0.63 2.03 -10.42
C GLY A 68 0.53 0.53 -10.19
N TYR A 69 0.83 -0.26 -11.22
CA TYR A 69 0.73 -1.72 -11.13
C TYR A 69 1.99 -2.28 -10.45
N ASN A 70 1.82 -2.81 -9.23
CA ASN A 70 2.77 -3.62 -8.44
C ASN A 70 3.91 -2.88 -7.73
N ILE A 71 3.89 -2.90 -6.38
CA ILE A 71 5.04 -2.60 -5.53
C ILE A 71 5.77 -3.93 -5.26
N SER A 72 7.08 -3.99 -5.52
CA SER A 72 7.87 -5.22 -5.30
C SER A 72 8.28 -5.39 -3.84
N LEU A 73 8.58 -6.62 -3.42
CA LEU A 73 9.15 -6.88 -2.09
C LEU A 73 10.48 -6.14 -1.87
N HIS A 74 11.31 -6.04 -2.92
CA HIS A 74 12.55 -5.28 -2.88
C HIS A 74 12.28 -3.79 -2.61
N THR A 75 11.26 -3.21 -3.25
CA THR A 75 10.85 -1.81 -3.00
C THR A 75 10.37 -1.61 -1.57
N LEU A 76 9.63 -2.57 -1.00
CA LEU A 76 9.18 -2.50 0.39
C LEU A 76 10.37 -2.56 1.37
N ASP A 77 11.31 -3.46 1.11
CA ASP A 77 12.51 -3.65 1.94
C ASP A 77 13.42 -2.41 1.91
N GLU A 78 13.68 -1.86 0.72
CA GLU A 78 14.46 -0.63 0.57
C GLU A 78 13.77 0.58 1.21
N TYR A 79 12.45 0.74 1.03
CA TYR A 79 11.70 1.81 1.71
C TYR A 79 11.86 1.70 3.24
N ALA A 80 11.73 0.49 3.79
CA ALA A 80 11.91 0.25 5.23
C ALA A 80 13.33 0.62 5.69
N LYS A 81 14.38 0.19 4.96
CA LYS A 81 15.78 0.52 5.27
C LYS A 81 16.06 2.03 5.27
N ILE A 82 15.52 2.76 4.30
CA ILE A 82 15.68 4.23 4.21
C ILE A 82 15.08 4.94 5.44
N LEU A 83 14.03 4.38 6.01
CA LEU A 83 13.44 4.86 7.25
C LEU A 83 14.14 4.34 8.53
N GLY A 84 15.11 3.42 8.40
CA GLY A 84 15.78 2.79 9.54
C GLY A 84 15.02 1.60 10.14
N TYR A 85 14.04 1.05 9.44
CA TYR A 85 13.31 -0.15 9.83
C TYR A 85 13.83 -1.40 9.10
N SER A 86 13.43 -2.57 9.59
CA SER A 86 13.58 -3.85 8.89
C SER A 86 12.20 -4.38 8.48
N LEU A 87 12.08 -4.92 7.26
CA LEU A 87 10.83 -5.50 6.78
C LEU A 87 10.60 -6.88 7.41
N LYS A 88 9.47 -7.05 8.11
CA LYS A 88 8.97 -8.36 8.58
C LYS A 88 7.64 -8.66 7.86
N ILE A 89 7.52 -9.87 7.31
CA ILE A 89 6.28 -10.35 6.70
C ILE A 89 5.76 -11.52 7.53
N GLU A 90 4.47 -11.47 7.85
CA GLU A 90 3.79 -12.48 8.66
C GLU A 90 2.49 -12.90 7.96
N LEU A 91 2.19 -14.20 7.96
CA LEU A 91 0.94 -14.72 7.43
C LEU A 91 -0.09 -14.75 8.55
N VAL A 92 -1.24 -14.12 8.31
CA VAL A 92 -2.38 -14.12 9.23
C VAL A 92 -3.54 -14.91 8.63
N VAL A 93 -4.41 -15.44 9.49
CA VAL A 93 -5.61 -16.15 9.05
C VAL A 93 -6.53 -15.15 8.33
N SER A 94 -7.03 -15.52 7.15
CA SER A 94 -8.02 -14.72 6.43
C SER A 94 -9.39 -14.86 7.09
N GLU A 95 -10.00 -13.74 7.49
CA GLU A 95 -11.40 -13.65 7.93
C GLU A 95 -12.39 -13.64 6.75
#